data_AF-A0A1L0FUA8-F1
#
_entry.id   AF-A0A1L0FUA8-F1
#
_cell.length_a   1.000
_cell.length_b   1.000
_cell.length_c   1.000
_cell.angle_alpha   90.00
_cell.angle_beta   90.00
_cell.angle_gamma   90.00
#
_symmetry.space_group_name_H-M   'P 1'
#
loop_
_entity.id
_entity.type
_entity.pdbx_description
1 polymer ?
#
loop_
_entity_poly.entity_id
_entity_poly.type
_entity_poly.pdbx_seq_one_letter_code
_entity_poly.pdbx_strand_id
1 'polypeptide(L)'
;MSKKEPTIDQYTQLKNELTKLILKKQELDAQLLALEEAIYDKENDYFNESTYGNIVKGFDNFAKSSSGGSNKRKMIYTDDDHIFSLSSSTFVKTLMKREGVNTGAPDLDDYEDSVDPVSGPTTAGTESNGGTPARKRKSRFEEK
;
A
#
# COMPACT_ATOMS: atom_id res chain seq x y z
N MET A 1 8.24 -35.21 -25.42
CA MET A 1 7.19 -34.73 -24.49
C MET A 1 6.24 -33.86 -25.30
N SER A 2 5.03 -34.37 -25.61
CA SER A 2 4.05 -33.63 -26.42
C SER A 2 3.48 -32.47 -25.59
N LYS A 3 3.70 -31.23 -26.02
CA LYS A 3 3.02 -30.07 -25.44
C LYS A 3 1.54 -30.21 -25.78
N LYS A 4 0.71 -30.49 -24.78
CA LYS A 4 -0.75 -30.48 -24.94
C LYS A 4 -1.15 -29.05 -25.30
N GLU A 5 -1.68 -28.86 -26.51
CA GLU A 5 -2.29 -27.59 -26.94
C GLU A 5 -3.36 -27.18 -25.90
N PRO A 6 -3.36 -25.93 -25.43
CA PRO A 6 -4.36 -25.47 -24.46
C PRO A 6 -5.73 -25.55 -25.12
N THR A 7 -6.63 -26.33 -24.53
CA THR A 7 -8.03 -26.35 -24.98
C THR A 7 -8.70 -25.02 -24.59
N ILE A 8 -9.67 -24.57 -25.40
CA ILE A 8 -10.46 -23.35 -25.13
C ILE A 8 -11.06 -23.37 -23.72
N ASP A 9 -11.43 -24.55 -23.23
CA ASP A 9 -11.93 -24.76 -21.87
C ASP A 9 -10.86 -24.49 -20.81
N GLN A 10 -9.61 -24.92 -21.01
CA GLN A 10 -8.50 -24.65 -20.09
C GLN A 10 -8.18 -23.16 -20.05
N TYR A 11 -8.19 -22.48 -21.20
CA TYR A 11 -8.00 -21.03 -21.26
C TYR A 11 -9.09 -20.28 -20.48
N THR A 12 -10.36 -20.69 -20.64
CA THR A 12 -11.49 -20.06 -19.96
C THR A 12 -11.44 -20.29 -18.44
N GLN A 13 -11.07 -21.50 -18.01
CA GLN A 13 -10.85 -21.81 -16.60
C GLN A 13 -9.73 -20.95 -16.00
N LEU A 14 -8.59 -20.87 -16.67
CA LEU A 14 -7.44 -20.10 -16.19
C LEU A 14 -7.75 -18.60 -16.15
N LYS A 15 -8.51 -18.08 -17.13
CA LYS A 15 -8.99 -16.69 -17.13
C LYS A 15 -9.87 -16.40 -15.92
N ASN A 16 -10.84 -17.27 -15.63
CA ASN A 16 -11.73 -17.10 -14.49
C ASN A 16 -10.98 -17.19 -13.15
N GLU A 17 -10.00 -18.10 -13.05
CA GLU A 17 -9.12 -18.21 -11.89
C GLU A 17 -8.29 -16.94 -11.70
N LEU A 18 -7.70 -16.41 -12.77
CA LEU A 18 -6.95 -15.16 -12.74
C LEU A 18 -7.83 -13.99 -12.26
N THR A 19 -9.04 -13.82 -12.82
CA THR A 19 -9.98 -12.79 -12.36
C THR A 19 -10.29 -12.93 -10.87
N LYS A 20 -10.51 -14.15 -10.39
CA LYS A 20 -10.76 -14.40 -8.96
C LYS A 20 -9.56 -14.04 -8.09
N LEU A 21 -8.35 -14.34 -8.53
CA LEU A 21 -7.12 -14.02 -7.80
C LEU A 21 -6.88 -12.51 -7.74
N ILE A 22 -7.13 -11.79 -8.83
CA ILE A 22 -7.06 -10.32 -8.89
C ILE A 22 -8.05 -9.70 -7.90
N LEU A 23 -9.34 -10.08 -7.95
CA LEU A 23 -10.34 -9.56 -7.00
C LEU A 23 -9.97 -9.87 -5.54
N LYS A 24 -9.38 -11.05 -5.30
CA LYS A 24 -8.90 -11.40 -3.96
C LYS A 24 -7.69 -10.56 -3.53
N LYS A 25 -6.77 -10.24 -4.45
CA LYS A 25 -5.65 -9.32 -4.19
C LYS A 25 -6.19 -7.96 -3.75
N GLN A 26 -7.15 -7.41 -4.50
CA GLN A 26 -7.80 -6.13 -4.17
C GLN A 26 -8.44 -6.11 -2.79
N GLU A 27 -9.17 -7.18 -2.46
CA GLU A 27 -9.80 -7.31 -1.15
C GLU A 27 -8.76 -7.32 -0.03
N LEU A 28 -7.67 -8.08 -0.19
CA LEU A 28 -6.60 -8.15 0.79
C LEU A 28 -5.84 -6.81 0.92
N ASP A 29 -5.58 -6.13 -0.19
CA ASP A 29 -4.91 -4.82 -0.19
C ASP A 29 -5.78 -3.77 0.53
N ALA A 30 -7.09 -3.78 0.31
CA ALA A 30 -8.02 -2.91 1.02
C ALA A 30 -8.10 -3.23 2.53
N GLN A 31 -8.12 -4.52 2.91
CA GLN A 31 -8.09 -4.94 4.31
C GLN A 31 -6.77 -4.56 5.00
N LEU A 32 -5.65 -4.71 4.29
CA LEU A 32 -4.33 -4.33 4.78
C LEU A 32 -4.26 -2.83 5.05
N LEU A 33 -4.73 -1.99 4.12
CA LEU A 33 -4.77 -0.54 4.30
C LEU A 33 -5.62 -0.13 5.51
N ALA A 34 -6.80 -0.72 5.67
CA ALA A 34 -7.67 -0.46 6.82
C ALA A 34 -7.02 -0.87 8.16
N LEU A 35 -6.28 -1.98 8.17
CA LEU A 35 -5.56 -2.43 9.36
C LEU A 35 -4.39 -1.50 9.71
N GLU A 36 -3.64 -1.04 8.70
CA GLU A 36 -2.53 -0.09 8.89
C GLU A 36 -3.00 1.25 9.46
N GLU A 37 -4.14 1.77 8.98
CA GLU A 37 -4.79 2.96 9.54
C GLU A 37 -5.21 2.73 11.00
N ALA A 38 -5.85 1.59 11.29
CA ALA A 38 -6.25 1.25 12.65
C ALA A 38 -5.06 1.11 13.61
N ILE A 39 -3.91 0.58 13.15
CA ILE A 39 -2.67 0.52 13.93
C ILE A 39 -2.20 1.93 14.28
N TYR A 40 -2.12 2.83 13.30
CA TYR A 40 -1.67 4.21 13.50
C TYR A 40 -2.55 4.96 14.50
N ASP A 41 -3.87 4.82 14.39
CA ASP A 41 -4.82 5.42 15.32
C ASP A 41 -4.64 4.86 16.74
N LYS A 42 -4.41 3.54 16.87
CA LYS A 42 -4.18 2.90 18.16
C LYS A 42 -2.87 3.32 18.81
N GLU A 43 -1.83 3.56 18.01
CA GLU A 43 -0.59 4.14 18.51
C GLU A 43 -0.82 5.55 19.07
N ASN A 44 -1.55 6.40 18.34
CA ASN A 44 -1.92 7.74 18.80
C ASN A 44 -2.71 7.69 20.12
N ASP A 45 -3.74 6.84 20.19
CA ASP A 45 -4.52 6.61 21.40
C ASP A 45 -3.60 6.20 22.58
N TYR A 46 -2.71 5.24 22.34
CA TYR A 46 -1.80 4.71 23.35
C TYR A 46 -0.80 5.77 23.85
N PHE A 47 -0.24 6.59 22.97
CA PHE A 47 0.68 7.67 23.36
C PHE A 47 -0.03 8.77 24.15
N ASN A 48 -1.28 9.09 23.79
CA ASN A 48 -2.08 10.08 24.50
C ASN A 48 -2.44 9.63 25.93
N GLU A 49 -2.74 8.34 26.13
CA GLU A 49 -3.04 7.78 27.45
C GLU A 49 -1.78 7.53 28.30
N SER A 50 -0.65 7.20 27.66
CA SER A 50 0.61 6.83 28.33
C SER A 50 1.36 8.02 28.94
N THR A 51 0.95 8.43 30.14
CA THR A 51 1.54 9.61 30.82
C THR A 51 2.89 9.32 31.51
N TYR A 52 3.11 8.09 32.01
CA TYR A 52 4.22 7.77 32.92
C TYR A 52 5.30 6.86 32.32
N GLY A 53 5.17 6.49 31.05
CA GLY A 53 6.05 5.56 30.35
C GLY A 53 5.28 4.79 29.30
N ASN A 54 5.99 4.30 28.30
CA ASN A 54 5.42 3.55 27.19
C ASN A 54 6.46 2.55 26.65
N ILE A 55 6.02 1.65 25.77
CA ILE A 55 6.89 0.62 25.18
C ILE A 55 8.02 1.19 24.32
N VAL A 56 7.86 2.40 23.76
CA VAL A 56 8.82 3.01 22.83
C VAL A 56 9.98 3.67 23.59
N LYS A 57 9.69 4.44 24.64
CA LYS A 57 10.67 5.25 25.42
C LYS A 57 10.99 4.67 26.79
N GLY A 58 10.29 3.60 27.19
CA GLY A 58 10.49 2.89 28.45
C GLY A 58 9.65 3.41 29.62
N PHE A 59 9.77 2.71 30.75
CA PHE A 59 8.96 2.91 31.97
C PHE A 59 9.75 3.46 33.17
N ASP A 60 10.94 4.03 32.95
CA ASP A 60 11.79 4.55 34.03
C ASP A 60 11.10 5.68 34.86
N ASN A 61 10.17 6.40 34.24
CA ASN A 61 9.37 7.43 34.91
C ASN A 61 8.27 6.86 35.83
N PHE A 62 7.90 5.58 35.68
CA PHE A 62 6.89 4.94 36.52
C PHE A 62 7.37 4.85 37.98
N ALA A 63 8.61 4.39 38.20
CA ALA A 63 9.21 4.25 39.53
C ALA A 63 9.51 5.62 40.19
N LYS A 64 9.88 6.63 39.40
CA LYS A 64 10.23 7.98 39.89
C LYS A 64 9.01 8.83 40.26
N SER A 65 7.83 8.53 39.71
CA SER A 65 6.59 9.26 40.00
C SER A 65 6.13 9.12 41.47
N SER A 66 6.52 8.03 42.15
CA SER A 66 6.22 7.79 43.56
C SER A 66 6.99 8.70 44.53
N SER A 67 8.02 9.43 44.07
CA SER A 67 8.95 10.18 44.95
C SER A 67 8.77 11.70 44.91
N GLY A 68 7.66 12.24 44.40
CA GLY A 68 7.32 13.67 44.57
C GLY A 68 8.21 14.68 43.81
N GLY A 69 9.06 14.24 42.89
CA GLY A 69 9.89 15.10 42.05
C GLY A 69 9.07 15.72 40.90
N SER A 70 8.79 17.01 41.01
CA SER A 70 7.95 17.84 40.13
C SER A 70 8.52 18.13 38.73
N ASN A 71 9.27 17.22 38.11
CA ASN A 71 9.74 17.37 36.73
C ASN A 71 8.93 16.47 35.78
N LYS A 72 7.61 16.70 35.71
CA LYS A 72 6.70 16.11 34.72
C LYS A 72 6.94 16.76 33.35
N ARG A 73 8.10 16.52 32.73
CA ARG A 73 8.25 16.83 31.30
C ARG A 73 7.36 15.85 30.55
N LYS A 74 6.27 16.35 29.97
CA LYS A 74 5.42 15.56 29.05
C LYS A 74 6.33 14.93 28.01
N MET A 75 6.24 13.61 27.83
CA MET A 75 6.96 12.95 26.75
C MET A 75 6.52 13.57 25.43
N ILE A 76 7.50 14.04 24.67
CA ILE A 76 7.27 14.58 23.33
C ILE A 76 7.24 13.37 22.41
N TYR A 77 6.16 13.23 21.65
CA TYR A 77 6.01 12.20 20.63
C TYR A 77 6.39 12.79 19.28
N THR A 78 7.13 12.00 18.50
CA THR A 78 7.49 12.33 17.13
C THR A 78 6.97 11.24 16.20
N ASP A 79 6.81 11.53 14.91
CA ASP A 79 6.36 10.54 13.93
C ASP A 79 7.29 9.31 13.88
N ASP A 80 8.57 9.48 14.19
CA ASP A 80 9.55 8.40 14.32
C ASP A 80 9.26 7.40 15.47
N ASP A 81 8.40 7.77 16.44
CA ASP A 81 8.02 6.90 17.56
C ASP A 81 6.92 5.89 17.20
N HIS A 82 6.31 6.00 16.02
CA HIS A 82 5.26 5.11 15.50
C HIS A 82 5.82 3.77 14.99
N ILE A 83 6.51 3.05 15.87
CA ILE A 83 7.30 1.85 15.52
C ILE A 83 6.45 0.72 14.92
N PHE A 84 5.16 0.62 15.25
CA PHE A 84 4.27 -0.41 14.69
C PHE A 84 3.85 -0.02 13.27
N SER A 85 3.46 1.23 13.04
CA SER A 85 3.17 1.71 11.68
C SER A 85 4.41 1.71 10.78
N LEU A 86 5.56 2.12 11.31
CA LEU A 86 6.85 2.10 10.59
C LEU A 86 7.38 0.68 10.33
N SER A 87 6.81 -0.35 10.98
CA SER A 87 7.15 -1.75 10.69
C SER A 87 6.58 -2.24 9.35
N SER A 88 5.57 -1.56 8.80
CA SER A 88 5.03 -1.89 7.48
C SER A 88 5.71 -1.08 6.37
N SER A 89 6.35 -1.78 5.44
CA SER A 89 6.91 -1.15 4.24
C SER A 89 5.84 -0.52 3.35
N THR A 90 4.61 -1.04 3.37
CA THR A 90 3.50 -0.50 2.58
C THR A 90 3.03 0.82 3.17
N PHE A 91 2.86 0.88 4.49
CA PHE A 91 2.58 2.13 5.20
C PHE A 91 3.66 3.20 4.98
N VAL A 92 4.95 2.83 5.07
CA VAL A 92 6.05 3.78 4.82
C VAL A 92 6.01 4.33 3.39
N LYS A 93 5.72 3.48 2.39
CA LYS A 93 5.56 3.93 0.99
C LYS A 93 4.38 4.89 0.85
N THR A 94 3.23 4.62 1.48
CA THR A 94 2.06 5.52 1.40
C THR A 94 2.32 6.84 2.11
N LEU A 95 3.06 6.84 3.22
CA LEU A 95 3.51 8.03 3.92
C LEU A 95 4.46 8.88 3.05
N MET A 96 5.49 8.25 2.45
CA MET A 96 6.41 8.93 1.53
C MET A 96 5.70 9.53 0.30
N LYS A 97 4.71 8.79 -0.25
CA LYS A 97 3.86 9.28 -1.35
C LYS A 97 3.05 10.51 -0.93
N ARG A 98 2.52 10.52 0.30
CA ARG A 98 1.76 11.65 0.88
C ARG A 98 2.64 12.87 1.15
N GLU A 99 3.89 12.66 1.57
CA GLU A 99 4.87 13.72 1.81
C GLU A 99 5.51 14.28 0.52
N GLY A 100 5.09 13.78 -0.65
CA GLY A 100 5.61 14.23 -1.94
C GLY A 100 7.01 13.72 -2.27
N VAL A 101 7.53 12.76 -1.49
CA VAL A 101 8.78 12.05 -1.76
C VAL A 101 8.49 10.97 -2.81
N ASN A 102 8.39 11.40 -4.07
CA ASN A 102 8.29 10.50 -5.21
C ASN A 102 9.63 9.78 -5.39
N THR A 103 9.75 8.57 -4.85
CA THR A 103 10.77 7.63 -5.35
C THR A 103 10.42 7.38 -6.81
N GLY A 104 11.24 7.82 -7.76
CA GLY A 104 10.95 7.76 -9.21
C GLY A 104 10.85 6.35 -9.80
N ALA A 105 10.54 5.34 -8.98
CA ALA A 105 10.20 4.01 -9.43
C ALA A 105 8.76 4.05 -9.99
N PRO A 106 8.51 3.56 -11.22
CA PRO A 106 7.15 3.38 -11.67
C PRO A 106 6.46 2.41 -10.71
N ASP A 107 5.37 2.88 -10.09
CA ASP A 107 4.49 2.07 -9.25
C ASP A 107 3.87 0.99 -10.15
N LEU A 108 4.52 -0.17 -10.20
CA LEU A 108 4.12 -1.27 -11.08
C LEU A 108 2.80 -1.90 -10.60
N ASP A 109 2.41 -1.65 -9.34
CA ASP A 109 1.15 -2.11 -8.75
C ASP A 109 -0.07 -1.31 -9.25
N ASP A 110 0.11 -0.06 -9.67
CA ASP A 110 -0.98 0.78 -10.22
C ASP A 110 -1.38 0.36 -11.66
N TYR A 111 -0.59 -0.47 -12.34
CA TYR A 111 -0.76 -0.74 -13.77
C TYR A 111 -1.62 -1.98 -14.11
N GLU A 112 -1.95 -2.85 -13.16
CA GLU A 112 -2.41 -4.21 -13.51
C GLU A 112 -3.48 -4.80 -12.57
N ASP A 113 -4.57 -4.06 -12.31
CA ASP A 113 -5.64 -4.62 -11.45
C ASP A 113 -7.07 -4.22 -11.81
N SER A 114 -7.30 -3.35 -12.81
CA SER A 114 -8.67 -3.04 -13.25
C SER A 114 -9.29 -4.21 -14.03
N VAL A 115 -9.85 -5.19 -13.31
CA VAL A 115 -10.83 -6.12 -13.86
C VAL A 115 -12.22 -5.52 -13.68
N ASP A 116 -12.81 -5.00 -14.74
CA ASP A 116 -14.23 -4.65 -14.71
C ASP A 116 -15.04 -5.94 -14.45
N PRO A 117 -15.92 -5.99 -13.43
CA PRO A 117 -16.70 -7.18 -13.16
C PRO A 117 -17.61 -7.46 -14.35
N VAL A 118 -17.39 -8.60 -15.02
CA VAL A 118 -18.16 -8.98 -16.20
C VAL A 118 -19.62 -9.25 -15.82
N SER A 119 -20.46 -8.24 -15.98
CA SER A 119 -21.92 -8.36 -15.92
C SER A 119 -22.42 -8.17 -17.35
N GLY A 120 -22.72 -9.27 -18.07
CA GLY A 120 -23.27 -9.19 -19.44
C GLY A 120 -24.75 -8.80 -19.48
N PRO A 121 -25.42 -8.81 -20.65
CA PRO A 121 -24.93 -8.52 -21.99
C PRO A 121 -25.45 -7.12 -22.44
N THR A 122 -24.58 -6.19 -22.77
CA THR A 122 -24.99 -4.93 -23.41
C THR A 122 -24.65 -4.94 -24.89
N THR A 123 -25.74 -4.89 -25.66
CA THR A 123 -25.78 -4.57 -27.08
C THR A 123 -25.02 -3.27 -27.39
N ALA A 124 -24.21 -3.33 -28.46
CA ALA A 124 -23.82 -2.25 -29.36
C ALA A 124 -23.20 -0.96 -28.77
N GLY A 125 -21.89 -0.81 -29.02
CA GLY A 125 -21.29 0.41 -29.55
C GLY A 125 -20.88 1.49 -28.55
N THR A 126 -19.60 1.53 -28.19
CA THR A 126 -18.80 2.77 -28.15
C THR A 126 -17.32 2.36 -28.23
N GLU A 127 -16.70 2.65 -29.37
CA GLU A 127 -15.26 2.59 -29.54
C GLU A 127 -14.62 3.63 -28.60
N SER A 128 -13.69 3.20 -27.74
CA SER A 128 -12.73 4.12 -27.13
C SER A 128 -11.32 3.62 -27.46
N ASN A 129 -10.64 4.42 -28.29
CA ASN A 129 -9.27 4.25 -28.71
C ASN A 129 -8.31 4.27 -27.51
N GLY A 130 -7.93 3.08 -27.02
CA GLY A 130 -6.79 2.90 -26.12
C GLY A 130 -5.50 2.71 -26.93
N GLY A 131 -5.03 3.75 -27.62
CA GLY A 131 -3.75 3.72 -28.31
C GLY A 131 -2.59 3.59 -27.32
N THR A 132 -1.82 2.50 -27.41
CA THR A 132 -0.53 2.37 -26.73
C THR A 132 0.39 3.51 -27.17
N PRO A 133 0.97 4.32 -26.25
CA PRO A 133 1.92 5.33 -26.65
C PRO A 133 3.21 4.64 -27.11
N ALA A 134 3.40 4.58 -28.42
CA ALA A 134 4.63 4.16 -29.04
C ALA A 134 5.80 5.02 -28.50
N ARG A 135 6.77 4.36 -27.86
CA ARG A 135 8.09 4.93 -27.52
C ARG A 135 8.72 5.53 -28.79
N LYS A 136 8.61 6.85 -28.99
CA LYS A 136 9.48 7.56 -29.94
C LYS A 136 10.90 7.55 -29.36
N ARG A 137 11.70 6.56 -29.76
CA ARG A 137 13.15 6.60 -29.61
C ARG A 137 13.65 7.77 -30.45
N LYS A 138 14.07 8.86 -29.79
CA LYS A 138 14.78 9.96 -30.44
C LYS A 138 16.18 9.48 -30.80
N SER A 139 16.33 8.89 -31.98
CA SER A 139 17.64 8.64 -32.59
C SER A 139 18.21 9.99 -33.03
N ARG A 140 19.16 10.52 -32.27
CA ARG A 140 20.04 11.60 -32.71
C ARG A 140 21.24 10.94 -33.40
N PHE A 141 21.27 11.02 -34.72
CA PHE A 141 22.48 10.83 -35.53
C PHE A 141 22.64 12.07 -36.42
N GLU A 142 23.90 12.47 -36.61
CA GLU A 142 24.46 13.65 -37.32
C GLU A 142 24.01 13.71 -38.81
N GLU A 143 24.23 14.74 -39.64
CA GLU A 143 25.35 15.67 -39.84
C GLU A 143 24.95 16.69 -40.94
N LYS A 144 25.42 17.95 -40.85
CA LYS A 144 26.19 18.69 -41.88
C LYS A 144 26.43 20.14 -41.47
#